data_AF-A0A1X2CRQ8-F1
#
_entry.id   AF-A0A1X2CRQ8-F1
#
_cell.length_a   1.000
_cell.length_b   1.000
_cell.length_c   1.000
_cell.angle_alpha   90.00
_cell.angle_beta   90.00
_cell.angle_gamma   90.00
#
_symmetry.space_group_name_H-M   'P 1'
#
loop_
_entity.id
_entity.type
_entity.pdbx_description
1 polymer ?
#
loop_
_entity_poly.entity_id
_entity_poly.type
_entity_poly.pdbx_seq_one_letter_code
_entity_poly.pdbx_strand_id
1 'polypeptide(L)'
;MSQSTDHAESQRQFAAEVLQELLRHIAIKNIENAETGHYVYRVSHAWTEGPMMHVVYKAPPLDITWGLVRDTRESLIDPGPWNDFDDPAFYYYLLDFEEGWPGPLSRQPGDNPDTIHWRGDQREGLPERLSDIPVSYRHTPPPIPAAETRQKAPPVIEPRWYANPR
;
A
#
# COMPACT_ATOMS: atom_id res chain seq x y z
N MET A 1 20.07 13.63 26.37
CA MET A 1 20.01 12.39 25.56
C MET A 1 18.57 12.22 25.11
N SER A 2 18.12 12.76 23.95
CA SER A 2 16.68 12.67 23.56
C SER A 2 16.33 12.81 22.07
N GLN A 3 17.12 13.50 21.23
CA GLN A 3 16.68 13.79 19.84
C GLN A 3 16.59 12.55 18.91
N SER A 4 17.47 11.56 19.06
CA SER A 4 17.45 10.37 18.18
C SER A 4 16.27 9.44 18.43
N THR A 5 15.80 9.34 19.68
CA THR A 5 14.64 8.51 20.02
C THR A 5 13.34 9.14 19.57
N ASP A 6 13.22 10.47 19.68
CA ASP A 6 12.03 11.21 19.27
C ASP A 6 11.82 11.14 17.76
N HIS A 7 12.90 11.21 16.98
CA HIS A 7 12.87 11.09 15.53
C HIS A 7 12.51 9.68 15.04
N ALA A 8 12.99 8.64 15.72
CA ALA A 8 12.63 7.27 15.39
C ALA A 8 11.15 6.98 15.72
N GLU A 9 10.63 7.57 16.80
CA GLU A 9 9.22 7.44 17.16
C GLU A 9 8.30 8.18 16.19
N SER A 10 8.64 9.41 15.80
CA SER A 10 7.85 10.17 14.84
C SER A 10 7.77 9.47 13.48
N GLN A 11 8.86 8.84 13.02
CA GLN A 11 8.86 8.05 11.79
C GLN A 11 7.96 6.81 11.87
N ARG A 12 7.98 6.11 13.01
CA ARG A 12 7.08 4.96 13.24
C ARG A 12 5.61 5.39 13.23
N GLN A 13 5.32 6.50 13.91
CA GLN A 13 3.96 7.05 13.98
C GLN A 13 3.48 7.47 12.59
N PHE A 14 4.31 8.18 11.83
CA PHE A 14 3.99 8.58 10.46
C PHE A 14 3.72 7.38 9.54
N ALA A 15 4.58 6.35 9.58
CA ALA A 15 4.36 5.13 8.79
C ALA A 15 3.04 4.43 9.16
N ALA A 16 2.69 4.40 10.46
CA ALA A 16 1.45 3.82 10.93
C ALA A 16 0.22 4.59 10.45
N GLU A 17 0.28 5.93 10.47
CA GLU A 17 -0.78 6.81 9.97
C GLU A 17 -0.99 6.64 8.46
N VAL A 18 0.10 6.66 7.68
CA VAL A 18 0.05 6.42 6.23
C VAL A 18 -0.54 5.06 5.92
N LEU A 19 -0.13 4.01 6.64
CA LEU A 19 -0.67 2.67 6.44
C LEU A 19 -2.17 2.61 6.77
N GLN A 20 -2.60 3.24 7.86
CA GLN A 20 -4.03 3.27 8.23
C GLN A 20 -4.87 3.98 7.16
N GLU A 21 -4.42 5.13 6.68
CA GLU A 21 -5.13 5.87 5.65
C GLU A 21 -5.13 5.13 4.30
N LEU A 22 -4.03 4.44 3.95
CA LEU A 22 -3.97 3.61 2.75
C LEU A 22 -4.97 2.45 2.82
N LEU A 23 -5.03 1.74 3.94
CA LEU A 23 -5.99 0.65 4.15
C LEU A 23 -7.44 1.14 4.08
N ARG A 24 -7.69 2.34 4.63
CA ARG A 24 -8.99 3.01 4.52
C ARG A 24 -9.33 3.35 3.08
N HIS A 25 -8.39 3.90 2.32
CA HIS A 25 -8.57 4.24 0.91
C HIS A 25 -8.90 3.00 0.07
N ILE A 26 -8.13 1.91 0.26
CA ILE A 26 -8.40 0.61 -0.37
C ILE A 26 -9.81 0.12 -0.04
N ALA A 27 -10.21 0.20 1.22
CA ALA A 27 -11.51 -0.29 1.63
C ALA A 27 -12.66 0.53 1.02
N ILE A 28 -12.53 1.87 0.92
CA ILE A 28 -13.51 2.74 0.25
C ILE A 28 -13.58 2.40 -1.25
N LYS A 29 -12.42 2.35 -1.92
CA LYS A 29 -12.33 2.07 -3.35
C LYS A 29 -12.85 0.68 -3.71
N ASN A 30 -12.63 -0.32 -2.86
CA ASN A 30 -13.21 -1.65 -3.06
C ASN A 30 -14.74 -1.65 -3.07
N ILE A 31 -15.39 -0.80 -2.28
CA ILE A 31 -16.85 -0.67 -2.29
C ILE A 31 -17.31 -0.06 -3.62
N GLU A 32 -16.68 1.04 -4.04
CA GLU A 32 -16.97 1.70 -5.33
C GLU A 32 -16.73 0.75 -6.52
N ASN A 33 -15.63 -0.01 -6.48
CA ASN A 33 -15.24 -0.94 -7.53
C ASN A 33 -16.13 -2.18 -7.58
N ALA A 34 -16.66 -2.64 -6.44
CA ALA A 34 -17.59 -3.76 -6.39
C ALA A 34 -18.91 -3.45 -7.12
N GLU A 35 -19.35 -2.18 -7.11
CA GLU A 35 -20.54 -1.73 -7.83
C GLU A 35 -20.31 -1.57 -9.34
N THR A 36 -19.07 -1.22 -9.72
CA THR A 36 -18.71 -0.85 -11.11
C THR A 36 -17.98 -1.97 -11.87
N GLY A 37 -17.61 -3.06 -11.19
CA GLY A 37 -16.91 -4.21 -11.78
C GLY A 37 -15.40 -4.02 -11.96
N HIS A 38 -14.81 -3.00 -11.33
CA HIS A 38 -13.36 -2.80 -11.27
C HIS A 38 -12.71 -3.75 -10.25
N TYR A 39 -11.37 -3.83 -10.28
CA TYR A 39 -10.62 -4.70 -9.38
C TYR A 39 -10.83 -4.33 -7.91
N VAL A 40 -10.81 -5.35 -7.05
CA VAL A 40 -10.89 -5.18 -5.59
C VAL A 40 -9.66 -5.81 -4.94
N TYR A 41 -9.05 -5.11 -4.00
CA TYR A 41 -7.86 -5.56 -3.29
C TYR A 41 -8.24 -6.14 -1.92
N ARG A 42 -8.05 -7.45 -1.76
CA ARG A 42 -8.28 -8.17 -0.50
C ARG A 42 -6.99 -8.19 0.31
N VAL A 43 -6.86 -7.25 1.23
CA VAL A 43 -5.73 -7.17 2.16
C VAL A 43 -5.85 -8.25 3.23
N SER A 44 -4.81 -9.06 3.38
CA SER A 44 -4.71 -10.15 4.36
C SER A 44 -3.87 -9.77 5.58
N HIS A 45 -2.76 -9.06 5.35
CA HIS A 45 -1.83 -8.62 6.38
C HIS A 45 -1.37 -7.20 6.08
N ALA A 46 -1.15 -6.44 7.15
CA ALA A 46 -0.61 -5.09 7.04
C ALA A 46 0.11 -4.74 8.35
N TRP A 47 1.34 -4.23 8.27
CA TRP A 47 2.11 -3.81 9.44
C TRP A 47 3.16 -2.77 9.07
N THR A 48 3.71 -2.15 10.11
CA THR A 48 4.88 -1.28 9.99
C THR A 48 6.07 -1.85 10.74
N GLU A 49 7.27 -1.58 10.24
CA GLU A 49 8.54 -1.85 10.90
C GLU A 49 9.44 -0.63 10.75
N GLY A 50 9.54 0.19 11.81
CA GLY A 50 10.20 1.49 11.69
C GLY A 50 9.45 2.39 10.70
N PRO A 51 10.14 2.99 9.70
CA PRO A 51 9.50 3.78 8.65
C PRO A 51 8.89 2.92 7.52
N MET A 52 9.05 1.60 7.57
CA MET A 52 8.58 0.71 6.51
C MET A 52 7.13 0.36 6.73
N MET A 53 6.31 0.44 5.69
CA MET A 53 4.99 -0.16 5.64
C MET A 53 4.99 -1.41 4.75
N HIS A 54 4.19 -2.40 5.15
CA HIS A 54 4.02 -3.64 4.43
C HIS A 54 2.54 -3.93 4.27
N VAL A 55 2.10 -4.32 3.07
CA VAL A 55 0.72 -4.71 2.78
C VAL A 55 0.75 -5.98 1.94
N VAL A 56 0.08 -7.03 2.39
CA VAL A 56 -0.04 -8.29 1.65
C VAL A 56 -1.49 -8.48 1.24
N TYR A 57 -1.70 -8.59 -0.06
CA TYR A 57 -3.03 -8.56 -0.64
C TYR A 57 -3.18 -9.53 -1.82
N LYS A 58 -4.43 -9.85 -2.15
CA LYS A 58 -4.81 -10.49 -3.41
C LYS A 58 -5.75 -9.54 -4.15
N ALA A 59 -5.72 -9.54 -5.47
CA ALA A 59 -6.75 -8.85 -6.25
C ALA A 59 -7.37 -9.81 -7.27
N PRO A 60 -8.53 -10.41 -6.92
CA PRO A 60 -9.26 -11.29 -7.82
C PRO A 60 -9.57 -10.64 -9.17
N PRO A 61 -9.64 -11.42 -10.25
CA PRO A 61 -9.63 -12.90 -10.28
C PRO A 61 -8.22 -13.52 -10.21
N LEU A 62 -7.16 -12.71 -10.17
CA LEU A 62 -5.80 -13.22 -10.06
C LEU A 62 -5.59 -13.79 -8.65
N ASP A 63 -5.55 -15.12 -8.53
CA ASP A 63 -5.20 -15.82 -7.28
C ASP A 63 -3.68 -15.83 -7.08
N ILE A 64 -3.09 -14.63 -7.09
CA ILE A 64 -1.69 -14.35 -6.80
C ILE A 64 -1.64 -13.51 -5.52
N THR A 65 -0.75 -13.91 -4.61
CA THR A 65 -0.49 -13.17 -3.38
C THR A 65 0.59 -12.12 -3.64
N TRP A 66 0.22 -10.86 -3.59
CA TRP A 66 1.11 -9.71 -3.75
C TRP A 66 1.55 -9.18 -2.39
N GLY A 67 2.77 -8.68 -2.32
CA GLY A 67 3.27 -7.89 -1.20
C GLY A 67 3.70 -6.51 -1.69
N LEU A 68 3.33 -5.46 -0.96
CA LEU A 68 3.85 -4.11 -1.16
C LEU A 68 4.71 -3.75 0.05
N VAL A 69 5.92 -3.28 -0.19
CA VAL A 69 6.82 -2.72 0.83
C VAL A 69 7.27 -1.31 0.42
N ARG A 70 7.13 -0.35 1.34
CA ARG A 70 7.51 1.05 1.11
C ARG A 70 8.11 1.71 2.34
N ASP A 71 9.17 2.47 2.11
CA ASP A 71 9.76 3.40 3.08
C ASP A 71 8.98 4.72 3.02
N THR A 72 8.26 5.03 4.09
CA THR A 72 7.41 6.23 4.10
C THR A 72 8.20 7.52 4.29
N ARG A 73 9.53 7.47 4.39
CA ARG A 73 10.35 8.69 4.52
C ARG A 73 10.56 9.42 3.20
N GLU A 74 10.39 8.71 2.09
CA GLU A 74 10.66 9.21 0.75
C GLU A 74 9.37 9.22 -0.07
N SER A 75 9.17 10.30 -0.82
CA SER A 75 8.05 10.41 -1.75
C SER A 75 8.30 9.57 -2.99
N LEU A 76 7.23 8.94 -3.48
CA LEU A 76 7.28 8.13 -4.69
C LEU A 76 7.40 8.99 -5.97
N ILE A 77 7.01 10.27 -5.88
CA ILE A 77 6.95 11.20 -7.02
C ILE A 77 8.25 11.99 -7.14
N ASP A 78 8.81 12.38 -6.00
CA ASP A 78 10.07 13.12 -5.90
C ASP A 78 10.87 12.47 -4.76
N PRO A 79 12.12 12.01 -4.98
CA PRO A 79 12.92 11.27 -4.00
C PRO A 79 13.36 12.08 -2.75
N GLY A 80 12.57 13.05 -2.31
CA GLY A 80 12.71 13.77 -1.05
C GLY A 80 11.60 13.44 -0.04
N PRO A 81 11.62 14.09 1.13
CA PRO A 81 10.55 13.96 2.11
C PRO A 81 9.21 14.39 1.55
N TRP A 82 8.13 13.76 2.02
CA TRP A 82 6.77 14.21 1.76
C TRP A 82 6.58 15.66 2.20
N ASN A 83 5.86 16.43 1.39
CA ASN A 83 5.46 17.79 1.78
C ASN A 83 4.11 17.75 2.50
N ASP A 84 3.78 18.82 3.25
CA ASP A 84 2.55 18.91 4.06
C ASP A 84 1.24 18.87 3.23
N PHE A 85 1.32 19.03 1.90
CA PHE A 85 0.18 19.01 0.99
C PHE A 85 0.00 17.67 0.27
N ASP A 86 1.02 16.81 0.31
CA ASP A 86 0.93 15.50 -0.28
C ASP A 86 0.10 14.59 0.61
N ASP A 87 -0.65 13.68 -0.01
CA ASP A 87 -1.30 12.57 0.67
C ASP A 87 -0.53 11.29 0.28
N PRO A 88 0.43 10.85 1.12
CA PRO A 88 1.24 9.67 0.82
C PRO A 88 0.37 8.43 0.58
N ALA A 89 -0.68 8.26 1.39
CA ALA A 89 -1.57 7.10 1.28
C ALA A 89 -2.31 7.09 -0.05
N PHE A 90 -2.81 8.24 -0.49
CA PHE A 90 -3.43 8.38 -1.81
C PHE A 90 -2.44 8.10 -2.95
N TYR A 91 -1.21 8.61 -2.88
CA TYR A 91 -0.22 8.36 -3.93
C TYR A 91 0.27 6.92 -3.96
N TYR A 92 0.48 6.27 -2.81
CA TYR A 92 0.78 4.84 -2.78
C TYR A 92 -0.40 4.03 -3.34
N TYR A 93 -1.65 4.40 -3.04
CA TYR A 93 -2.81 3.76 -3.67
C TYR A 93 -2.77 3.89 -5.20
N LEU A 94 -2.65 5.11 -5.71
CA LEU A 94 -2.67 5.36 -7.16
C LEU A 94 -1.48 4.68 -7.86
N LEU A 95 -0.27 4.83 -7.33
CA LEU A 95 0.95 4.42 -8.04
C LEU A 95 1.30 2.94 -7.82
N ASP A 96 1.02 2.35 -6.65
CA ASP A 96 1.38 0.95 -6.38
C ASP A 96 0.23 -0.04 -6.60
N PHE A 97 -1.03 0.39 -6.47
CA PHE A 97 -2.18 -0.50 -6.67
C PHE A 97 -2.82 -0.30 -8.04
N GLU A 98 -3.05 0.94 -8.47
CA GLU A 98 -3.69 1.21 -9.78
C GLU A 98 -2.68 1.19 -10.94
N GLU A 99 -1.63 2.02 -10.90
CA GLU A 99 -0.67 2.15 -12.00
C GLU A 99 0.41 1.06 -11.99
N GLY A 100 0.93 0.72 -10.81
CA GLY A 100 1.89 -0.37 -10.59
C GLY A 100 1.30 -1.76 -10.76
N TRP A 101 0.03 -1.85 -11.15
CA TRP A 101 -0.67 -3.09 -11.40
C TRP A 101 0.05 -3.92 -12.47
N PRO A 102 0.51 -5.14 -12.15
CA PRO A 102 1.33 -5.92 -13.07
C PRO A 102 0.53 -6.56 -14.22
N GLY A 103 -0.73 -6.17 -14.44
CA GLY A 103 -1.61 -6.78 -15.43
C GLY A 103 -1.82 -8.28 -15.14
N PRO A 104 -2.26 -9.06 -16.14
CA PRO A 104 -2.45 -10.49 -15.99
C PRO A 104 -1.10 -11.21 -16.00
N LEU A 105 -0.35 -11.13 -14.89
CA LEU A 105 0.64 -12.15 -14.61
C LEU A 105 -0.12 -13.46 -14.42
N SER A 106 0.07 -14.37 -15.37
CA SER A 106 -0.47 -15.72 -15.24
C SER A 106 0.48 -16.51 -14.35
N ARG A 107 -0.08 -17.02 -13.27
CA ARG A 107 0.60 -17.97 -12.40
C ARG A 107 1.14 -19.14 -13.22
N GLN A 108 2.42 -19.46 -13.09
CA GLN A 108 3.01 -20.58 -13.81
C GLN A 108 2.56 -21.90 -13.17
N PRO A 109 2.41 -22.98 -13.96
CA PRO A 109 2.14 -24.31 -13.41
C PRO A 109 3.25 -24.71 -12.43
N GLY A 110 2.90 -24.87 -11.14
CA GLY A 110 3.85 -25.20 -10.07
C GLY A 110 4.11 -24.08 -9.07
N ASP A 111 3.66 -22.85 -9.34
CA ASP A 111 3.78 -21.74 -8.40
C ASP A 111 2.96 -22.01 -7.13
N ASN A 112 3.63 -21.91 -5.98
CA ASN A 112 2.99 -22.06 -4.67
C ASN A 112 2.02 -20.88 -4.42
N PRO A 113 0.73 -21.15 -4.06
CA PRO A 113 -0.25 -20.07 -3.84
C PRO A 113 0.10 -19.13 -2.69
N ASP A 114 0.94 -19.62 -1.78
CA ASP A 114 1.32 -18.92 -0.57
C ASP A 114 2.56 -18.06 -0.77
N THR A 115 3.23 -18.14 -1.92
CA THR A 115 4.38 -17.29 -2.24
C THR A 115 3.93 -15.84 -2.39
N ILE A 116 4.64 -14.94 -1.71
CA ILE A 116 4.38 -13.51 -1.76
C ILE A 116 5.27 -12.89 -2.83
N HIS A 117 4.64 -12.22 -3.79
CA HIS A 117 5.34 -11.47 -4.82
C HIS A 117 5.52 -10.02 -4.37
N TRP A 118 6.65 -9.75 -3.71
CA TRP A 118 6.97 -8.42 -3.19
C TRP A 118 7.27 -7.40 -4.28
N ARG A 119 6.74 -6.19 -4.09
CA ARG A 119 6.91 -5.00 -4.91
C ARG A 119 7.26 -3.81 -4.03
N GLY A 120 7.79 -2.80 -4.70
CA GLY A 120 8.20 -1.55 -4.11
C GLY A 120 9.68 -1.55 -3.76
N ASP A 121 10.00 -1.21 -2.52
CA ASP A 121 11.39 -1.09 -2.07
C ASP A 121 11.94 -2.48 -1.78
N GLN A 122 12.39 -3.17 -2.85
CA GLN A 122 12.92 -4.52 -2.75
C GLN A 122 14.06 -4.56 -1.72
N ARG A 123 13.85 -5.31 -0.64
CA ARG A 123 14.81 -5.49 0.46
C ARG A 123 14.97 -6.96 0.77
N GLU A 124 16.15 -7.31 1.28
CA GLU A 124 16.43 -8.66 1.79
C GLU A 124 15.64 -8.93 3.07
N GLY A 125 15.31 -10.20 3.31
CA GLY A 125 14.66 -10.64 4.56
C GLY A 125 13.13 -10.51 4.58
N LEU A 126 12.50 -10.12 3.47
CA LEU A 126 11.03 -10.13 3.38
C LEU A 126 10.49 -11.57 3.46
N PRO A 127 9.37 -11.81 4.16
CA PRO A 127 8.74 -13.13 4.24
C PRO A 127 8.44 -13.69 2.85
N GLU A 128 8.90 -14.91 2.55
CA GLU A 128 8.65 -15.52 1.25
C GLU A 128 7.22 -16.05 1.12
N ARG A 129 6.64 -16.50 2.23
CA ARG A 129 5.31 -17.12 2.26
C ARG A 129 4.37 -16.45 3.25
N LEU A 130 3.07 -16.56 2.98
CA LEU A 130 2.02 -16.11 3.90
C LEU A 130 2.13 -16.74 5.29
N SER A 131 2.54 -18.02 5.37
CA SER A 131 2.74 -18.73 6.65
C SER A 131 3.85 -18.14 7.51
N ASP A 132 4.77 -17.41 6.90
CA ASP A 132 5.93 -16.85 7.58
C ASP A 132 5.59 -15.50 8.24
N ILE A 133 4.42 -14.94 7.93
CA ILE A 133 3.93 -13.69 8.51
C ILE A 133 3.22 -13.99 9.85
N PRO A 134 3.61 -13.30 10.94
CA PRO A 134 2.91 -13.42 12.21
C PRO A 134 1.41 -13.09 12.11
N VAL A 135 0.59 -13.89 12.79
CA VAL A 135 -0.87 -13.70 12.87
C VAL A 135 -1.24 -12.33 13.47
N SER A 136 -0.36 -11.74 14.28
CA SER A 136 -0.56 -10.39 14.83
C SER A 136 -0.66 -9.30 13.76
N TYR A 137 -0.13 -9.53 12.57
CA TYR A 137 -0.20 -8.60 11.44
C TYR A 137 -1.41 -8.82 10.55
N ARG A 138 -2.28 -9.78 10.89
CA ARG A 138 -3.49 -10.07 10.12
C ARG A 138 -4.41 -8.85 10.14
N HIS A 139 -4.76 -8.39 8.94
CA HIS A 139 -5.67 -7.28 8.76
C HIS A 139 -7.12 -7.78 8.76
N THR A 140 -7.97 -7.09 9.51
CA THR A 140 -9.43 -7.22 9.41
C THR A 140 -9.97 -5.85 8.99
N PRO A 141 -10.57 -5.73 7.80
CA PRO A 141 -11.11 -4.46 7.33
C PRO A 141 -12.10 -3.89 8.34
N PRO A 142 -11.93 -2.63 8.79
CA PRO A 142 -12.92 -1.99 9.65
C PRO A 142 -14.22 -1.78 8.87
N PRO A 143 -15.39 -1.79 9.54
CA PRO A 143 -16.64 -1.41 8.91
C PRO A 143 -16.59 0.07 8.51
N ILE A 144 -16.67 0.35 7.21
CA ILE A 144 -16.69 1.74 6.71
C ILE A 144 -18.09 2.34 6.91
N PRO A 145 -18.22 3.51 7.56
CA PRO A 145 -19.50 4.20 7.68
C PRO A 145 -20.04 4.60 6.29
N ALA A 146 -21.33 4.39 6.04
CA ALA A 146 -21.99 4.70 4.76
C ALA A 146 -21.93 6.18 4.32
N ALA A 147 -21.49 7.09 5.21
CA ALA A 147 -21.26 8.49 4.89
C ALA A 147 -19.91 8.74 4.19
N GLU A 148 -18.93 7.84 4.37
CA GLU A 148 -17.57 7.99 3.83
C GLU A 148 -17.46 7.50 2.39
N THR A 149 -18.32 6.58 1.97
CA THR A 149 -18.51 6.21 0.55
C THR A 149 -19.05 7.35 -0.30
N ARG A 150 -19.44 8.48 0.32
CA ARG A 150 -19.85 9.73 -0.33
C ARG A 150 -18.86 10.85 -0.01
N GLN A 151 -17.56 10.72 -0.28
CA GLN A 151 -16.68 11.88 -0.15
C GLN A 151 -15.69 12.14 -1.29
N LYS A 152 -15.73 13.45 -1.65
CA LYS A 152 -14.84 14.32 -2.41
C LYS A 152 -14.33 13.81 -3.75
N ALA A 153 -14.65 14.60 -4.78
CA ALA A 153 -13.95 14.58 -6.06
C ALA A 153 -12.43 14.50 -5.79
N PRO A 154 -11.70 13.66 -6.54
CA PRO A 154 -10.24 13.59 -6.43
C PRO A 154 -9.67 15.01 -6.45
N PRO A 155 -8.63 15.32 -5.67
CA PRO A 155 -7.91 16.57 -5.88
C PRO A 155 -7.58 16.66 -7.37
N VAL A 156 -7.83 17.81 -7.99
CA VAL A 156 -7.43 18.04 -9.39
C VAL A 156 -5.91 18.04 -9.40
N ILE A 157 -5.34 16.88 -9.75
CA ILE A 157 -3.90 16.74 -9.94
C ILE A 157 -3.59 17.43 -11.26
N GLU A 158 -3.03 18.64 -11.21
CA GLU A 158 -2.36 19.19 -12.39
C GLU A 158 -1.25 18.22 -12.79
N PRO A 159 -1.10 17.87 -14.08
CA PRO A 159 -0.08 16.93 -14.52
C PRO A 159 1.31 17.50 -14.21
N ARG A 160 1.91 17.05 -13.10
CA ARG A 160 3.31 17.31 -12.80
C ARG A 160 4.12 16.47 -13.78
N TRP A 161 4.84 17.16 -14.65
CA TRP A 161 5.64 16.56 -15.70
C TRP A 161 6.71 15.68 -15.06
N TYR A 162 6.66 14.37 -15.33
CA TYR A 162 7.73 13.44 -15.01
C TYR A 162 9.05 14.06 -15.47
N ALA A 163 9.98 14.26 -14.53
CA ALA A 163 11.30 14.77 -14.88
C ALA A 163 11.95 13.79 -15.87
N ASN A 164 12.23 14.28 -17.06
CA ASN A 164 12.92 13.54 -18.11
C ASN A 164 14.31 13.15 -17.59
N PRO A 165 14.67 11.86 -17.49
CA PRO A 165 16.03 11.48 -17.12
C PRO A 165 16.97 11.88 -18.27
N ARG A 166 18.04 12.62 -17.93
CA ARG A 166 19.16 12.90 -18.83
C ARG A 166 20.19 11.77 -18.79
#